data_AF-A0A4S0I671-F1
#
_entry.id   AF-A0A4S0I671-F1
#
_cell.length_a   1.000
_cell.length_b   1.000
_cell.length_c   1.000
_cell.angle_alpha   90.00
_cell.angle_beta   90.00
_cell.angle_gamma   90.00
#
_symmetry.space_group_name_H-M   'P 1'
#
loop_
_entity.id
_entity.type
_entity.pdbx_description
1 polymer ?
#
loop_
_entity_poly.entity_id
_entity_poly.type
_entity_poly.pdbx_seq_one_letter_code
_entity_poly.pdbx_strand_id
1 'polypeptide(L)' 'VVENVWPGHLIVIEFPDGQRVRDWYRSRPYQEILALRTDNSQSDVIFVDGVEHPHKATDVLG' A
#
# COMPACT_ATOMS: atom_id res chain seq x y z
N VAL A 1 -3.48 12.11 -13.47
CA VAL A 1 -4.65 11.90 -12.60
C VAL A 1 -5.92 12.25 -13.36
N VAL A 2 -7.00 11.52 -13.10
CA VAL A 2 -8.31 11.77 -13.75
C VAL A 2 -9.11 12.82 -12.98
N GLU A 3 -8.94 12.87 -11.65
CA GLU A 3 -9.55 13.86 -10.76
C GLU A 3 -8.49 14.34 -9.75
N ASN A 4 -8.58 15.61 -9.34
CA ASN A 4 -7.68 16.27 -8.38
C ASN A 4 -6.19 16.25 -8.79
N VAL A 5 -5.30 16.40 -7.81
CA VAL A 5 -3.85 16.37 -7.99
C VAL A 5 -3.30 15.24 -7.12
N TRP A 6 -2.50 14.36 -7.73
CA TRP A 6 -1.72 13.37 -7.02
C TRP A 6 -0.25 13.63 -7.32
N PRO A 7 0.45 14.37 -6.45
CA PRO A 7 1.87 14.61 -6.62
C PRO A 7 2.65 13.33 -6.28
N GLY A 8 3.69 13.03 -7.05
CA GLY A 8 4.60 11.91 -6.80
C GLY A 8 4.25 10.63 -7.55
N HIS A 9 4.60 9.48 -6.96
CA HIS A 9 4.50 8.16 -7.57
C HIS A 9 3.58 7.24 -6.75
N LEU A 10 2.76 6.45 -7.44
CA LEU A 10 1.95 5.38 -6.84
C LEU A 10 2.62 4.02 -7.08
N ILE A 11 2.75 3.24 -6.02
CA ILE A 11 3.22 1.85 -6.08
C ILE A 11 2.15 0.98 -5.41
N VAL A 12 1.72 -0.08 -6.09
CA VAL A 12 0.79 -1.09 -5.56
C VAL A 12 1.48 -2.44 -5.59
N ILE A 13 1.51 -3.12 -4.45
CA ILE A 13 2.11 -4.45 -4.28
C ILE A 13 1.05 -5.36 -3.66
N GLU A 14 0.69 -6.42 -4.36
CA GLU A 14 -0.23 -7.43 -3.85
C GLU A 14 0.51 -8.50 -3.05
N PHE A 15 -0.09 -8.92 -1.94
CA PHE A 15 0.37 -10.04 -1.14
C PHE A 15 -0.74 -11.08 -1.03
N PRO A 16 -0.40 -12.38 -0.89
CA PRO A 16 -1.41 -13.42 -0.73
C PRO A 16 -2.33 -13.24 0.49
N ASP A 17 -1.82 -12.60 1.54
CA ASP A 17 -2.56 -12.34 2.77
C ASP A 17 -1.94 -11.17 3.56
N GLY A 18 -2.70 -10.65 4.53
CA GLY A 18 -2.28 -9.53 5.37
C GLY A 18 -1.07 -9.83 6.27
N GLN A 19 -0.79 -11.10 6.57
CA GLN A 19 0.38 -11.44 7.40
C GLN A 19 1.68 -11.28 6.60
N ARG A 20 1.67 -11.68 5.32
CA ARG A 20 2.85 -11.56 4.45
C ARG A 20 3.27 -10.12 4.19
N VAL A 21 2.33 -9.18 4.05
CA VAL A 21 2.69 -7.75 3.91
C VAL A 21 3.35 -7.23 5.19
N ARG A 22 2.86 -7.64 6.37
CA ARG A 22 3.47 -7.26 7.66
C ARG A 22 4.86 -7.87 7.82
N ASP A 23 5.03 -9.13 7.44
CA ASP A 23 6.32 -9.83 7.53
C ASP A 23 7.34 -9.26 6.55
N TRP A 24 6.91 -8.90 5.34
CA TRP A 24 7.74 -8.17 4.37
C TRP A 24 8.19 -6.82 4.93
N TYR A 25 7.25 -6.02 5.46
CA TYR A 25 7.60 -4.71 6.01
C TYR A 25 8.55 -4.83 7.21
N ARG A 26 8.39 -5.84 8.05
CA ARG A 26 9.27 -6.13 9.20
C ARG A 26 10.56 -6.87 8.82
N SER A 27 10.70 -7.29 7.58
CA SER A 27 11.86 -8.07 7.14
C SER A 27 13.15 -7.27 7.29
N ARG A 28 14.23 -7.96 7.64
CA ARG A 28 15.56 -7.34 7.78
C ARG A 28 15.97 -6.55 6.52
N PRO A 29 15.87 -7.09 5.29
CA PRO A 29 16.28 -6.34 4.10
C PRO A 29 15.46 -5.06 3.88
N TYR A 30 14.16 -5.07 4.17
CA TYR A 30 13.35 -3.86 4.04
C TYR A 30 13.67 -2.83 5.13
N GLN A 31 13.90 -3.28 6.36
CA GLN A 31 14.27 -2.39 7.46
C GLN A 31 15.66 -1.75 7.27
N GLU A 32 16.61 -2.45 6.64
CA GLU A 32 17.95 -1.92 6.32
C GLU A 32 17.89 -0.69 5.38
N ILE A 33 16.84 -0.57 4.55
CA ILE A 33 16.66 0.57 3.62
C ILE A 33 15.62 1.58 4.09
N LEU A 34 14.94 1.36 5.22
CA LEU A 34 13.80 2.18 5.62
C LEU A 34 14.20 3.64 5.88
N ALA A 35 15.29 3.87 6.62
CA ALA A 35 15.77 5.22 6.91
C ALA A 35 16.15 5.98 5.62
N LEU A 36 16.83 5.32 4.68
CA LEU A 36 17.14 5.91 3.38
C LEU A 36 15.87 6.38 2.66
N ARG A 37 14.78 5.59 2.70
CA ARG A 37 13.51 5.95 2.07
C ARG A 37 12.85 7.13 2.78
N THR A 38 12.75 7.10 4.11
CA THR A 38 12.03 8.13 4.89
C THR A 38 12.76 9.46 4.96
N ASP A 39 14.10 9.44 4.90
CA ASP A 39 14.92 10.65 4.98
C ASP A 39 14.98 11.38 3.62
N ASN A 40 14.74 10.67 2.50
CA ASN A 40 14.87 11.21 1.15
C ASN A 40 13.53 11.32 0.39
N SER A 41 12.43 10.83 0.96
CA SER A 41 11.11 10.87 0.33
C SER A 41 9.99 11.04 1.36
N GLN A 42 9.04 11.92 1.04
CA GLN A 42 7.77 12.00 1.77
C GLN A 42 6.77 11.06 1.10
N SER A 43 6.34 10.02 1.82
CA SER A 43 5.42 9.02 1.26
C SER A 43 4.66 8.33 2.38
N ASP A 44 3.36 8.14 2.17
CA ASP A 44 2.52 7.31 3.04
C ASP A 44 2.57 5.84 2.61
N VAL A 45 2.59 4.94 3.59
CA VAL A 45 2.46 3.50 3.37
C VAL A 45 1.27 3.02 4.18
N ILE A 46 0.29 2.43 3.51
CA ILE A 46 -0.91 1.88 4.12
C ILE A 46 -1.04 0.40 3.78
N PHE A 47 -1.57 -0.39 4.72
CA PHE A 47 -1.98 -1.77 4.46
C PHE A 47 -3.49 -1.79 4.31
N VAL A 48 -3.97 -2.42 3.24
CA VAL A 48 -5.39 -2.47 2.89
C VAL A 48 -5.76 -3.93 2.73
N ASP A 49 -6.81 -4.36 3.41
CA ASP A 49 -7.40 -5.67 3.17
C ASP A 49 -8.21 -5.63 1.87
N GLY A 50 -8.04 -6.67 1.06
CA GLY A 50 -8.83 -6.84 -0.16
C GLY A 50 -10.30 -7.14 0.15
N VAL A 51 -11.14 -6.99 -0.87
CA VAL A 51 -12.55 -7.36 -0.83
C VAL A 51 -12.79 -8.63 -1.65
N GLU A 52 -13.78 -9.43 -1.25
CA GLU A 52 -14.16 -10.63 -2.00
C GLU A 52 -14.66 -10.27 -3.40
N HIS A 53 -14.31 -11.08 -4.40
CA HIS A 53 -14.76 -10.87 -5.77
C HIS A 53 -15.96 -11.78 -6.08
N PRO A 54 -17.01 -11.26 -6.74
CA PRO A 54 -17.11 -9.92 -7.32
C PRO A 54 -17.58 -8.86 -6.30
N HIS A 55 -16.76 -7.83 -6.08
CA HIS A 55 -17.17 -6.63 -5.36
C HIS A 55 -17.44 -5.50 -6.35
N LYS A 56 -18.58 -4.81 -6.22
CA LYS A 56 -18.81 -3.52 -6.87
C LYS A 56 -18.83 -2.45 -5.81
N ALA A 57 -18.14 -1.34 -6.06
CA ALA A 57 -18.09 -0.22 -5.12
C ALA A 57 -19.49 0.31 -4.72
N THR A 58 -20.50 0.17 -5.59
CA THR A 58 -21.88 0.55 -5.30
C THR A 58 -22.56 -0.35 -4.27
N ASP A 59 -22.06 -1.57 -4.05
CA ASP A 59 -22.67 -2.55 -3.12
C ASP A 59 -22.65 -2.05 -1.66
N VAL A 60 -21.81 -1.05 -1.34
CA VAL A 60 -21.69 -0.47 0.01
C VAL A 60 -22.53 0.80 0.21
N LEU A 61 -23.22 1.28 -0.82
CA LEU A 61 -23.92 2.57 -0.77
C LEU A 61 -25.39 2.45 -0.32
N GLY A 62 -25.98 1.25 -0.34
CA GLY A 62 -27.39 1.03 0.02
C GLY A 62 -28.38 1.41 -1.07
#